data_AF-U1FWT4-F1
#
_entry.id   AF-U1FWT4-F1
#
_cell.length_a   1.000
_cell.length_b   1.000
_cell.length_c   1.000
_cell.angle_alpha   90.00
_cell.angle_beta   90.00
_cell.angle_gamma   90.00
#
_symmetry.space_group_name_H-M   'P 1'
#
loop_
_entity.id
_entity.type
_entity.pdbx_description
1 polymer ?
#
loop_
_entity_poly.entity_id
_entity_poly.type
_entity_poly.pdbx_seq_one_letter_code
_entity_poly.pdbx_strand_id
1 'polypeptide(L)'
;MFTLRRGLPSRLLSHSRFSSSFSNLESSLQARQLPILYDYLTPQPSHLLTTTLADFLPFLSTDVPFRLPSTSSPVPLPISHHLVYFPTPTTPSSLLPDGTDTLHSPGEPFTNRLWAGGHIRFLEQNKPLLDGTRVAIVEGIRSVRVSGQAGAEKKKSLWESNDASHM
;
A
#
# COMPACT_ATOMS: atom_id res chain seq x y z
N MET A 1 -34.91 24.10 46.97
CA MET A 1 -35.01 22.71 46.48
C MET A 1 -33.65 22.06 46.70
N PHE A 2 -33.60 21.02 47.55
CA PHE A 2 -32.45 20.21 48.00
C PHE A 2 -31.74 19.52 46.79
N THR A 3 -30.46 19.08 46.73
CA THR A 3 -29.45 18.59 47.71
C THR A 3 -28.05 18.44 47.04
N LEU A 4 -26.99 18.40 47.85
CA LEU A 4 -25.56 18.12 47.56
C LEU A 4 -25.23 16.74 46.95
N ARG A 5 -24.08 16.61 46.25
CA ARG A 5 -23.02 15.61 46.54
C ARG A 5 -21.68 15.86 45.78
N ARG A 6 -20.57 15.67 46.51
CA ARG A 6 -19.17 15.61 46.05
C ARG A 6 -18.89 14.39 45.17
N GLY A 7 -17.94 14.48 44.24
CA GLY A 7 -17.32 13.30 43.63
C GLY A 7 -16.28 13.56 42.53
N LEU A 8 -15.02 13.68 42.94
CA LEU A 8 -13.75 13.28 42.28
C LEU A 8 -13.37 13.82 40.87
N PRO A 9 -12.08 14.10 40.64
CA PRO A 9 -11.58 14.59 39.36
C PRO A 9 -11.68 13.50 38.29
N SER A 10 -12.33 13.82 37.18
CA SER A 10 -12.31 13.00 35.96
C SER A 10 -10.87 12.92 35.50
N ARG A 11 -10.27 11.76 35.75
CA ARG A 11 -8.91 11.38 35.39
C ARG A 11 -8.65 11.81 33.95
N LEU A 12 -7.67 12.71 33.78
CA LEU A 12 -6.93 12.80 32.54
C LEU A 12 -6.52 11.37 32.21
N LEU A 13 -7.08 10.80 31.14
CA LEU A 13 -6.53 9.59 30.55
C LEU A 13 -5.18 9.99 29.99
N SER A 14 -4.18 10.00 30.88
CA SER A 14 -2.79 9.90 30.45
C SER A 14 -2.74 8.60 29.68
N HIS A 15 -2.77 8.71 28.35
CA HIS A 15 -2.36 7.63 27.48
C HIS A 15 -0.90 7.41 27.83
N SER A 16 -0.70 6.50 28.77
CA SER A 16 0.62 6.18 29.22
C SER A 16 1.36 5.65 28.01
N ARG A 17 2.31 6.43 27.52
CA ARG A 17 3.24 6.03 26.47
C ARG A 17 4.17 5.00 27.10
N PHE A 18 3.70 3.76 27.17
CA PHE A 18 4.49 2.59 27.52
C PHE A 18 4.74 1.80 26.26
N SER A 19 5.99 1.77 25.78
CA SER A 19 6.52 0.68 24.98
C SER A 19 8.04 0.77 24.95
N SER A 20 8.71 0.02 25.83
CA SER A 20 10.18 -0.12 25.84
C SER A 20 10.66 -1.38 25.12
N SER A 21 9.79 -2.09 24.37
CA SER A 21 10.16 -3.36 23.73
C SER A 21 10.43 -3.26 22.22
N PHE A 22 9.97 -2.21 21.55
CA PHE A 22 10.13 -2.04 20.10
C PHE A 22 10.67 -0.65 19.74
N SER A 23 11.44 -0.04 20.65
CA SER A 23 11.89 1.34 20.56
C SER A 23 12.65 1.68 19.28
N ASN A 24 13.26 0.68 18.64
CA ASN A 24 14.02 0.84 17.40
C ASN A 24 13.26 0.38 16.15
N LEU A 25 12.05 -0.18 16.28
CA LEU A 25 11.32 -0.74 15.15
C LEU A 25 10.92 0.35 14.15
N GLU A 26 10.41 1.48 14.64
CA GLU A 26 10.04 2.63 13.81
C GLU A 26 11.23 3.15 13.01
N SER A 27 12.32 3.49 13.68
CA SER A 27 13.53 4.00 13.04
C SER A 27 14.13 2.98 12.06
N SER A 28 14.15 1.69 12.41
CA SER A 28 14.72 0.66 11.54
C SER A 28 13.90 0.45 10.26
N LEU A 29 12.57 0.48 10.36
CA LEU A 29 11.68 0.34 9.20
C LEU A 29 11.73 1.58 8.31
N GLN A 30 11.71 2.78 8.89
CA GLN A 30 11.82 4.03 8.13
C GLN A 30 13.18 4.18 7.43
N ALA A 31 14.25 3.63 8.02
CA ALA A 31 15.57 3.66 7.44
C ALA A 31 15.79 2.61 6.33
N ARG A 32 14.84 1.69 6.10
CA ARG A 32 14.99 0.65 5.07
C ARG A 32 15.08 1.28 3.69
N GLN A 33 16.10 0.85 2.95
CA GLN A 33 16.25 1.16 1.54
C GLN A 33 15.52 0.09 0.74
N LEU A 34 14.38 0.47 0.16
CA LEU A 34 13.62 -0.39 -0.73
C LEU A 34 14.24 -0.34 -2.14
N PRO A 35 14.29 -1.48 -2.85
CA PRO A 35 14.82 -1.49 -4.21
C PRO A 35 13.92 -0.68 -5.13
N ILE A 36 14.53 0.06 -6.05
CA ILE A 36 13.82 0.66 -7.17
C ILE A 36 13.38 -0.48 -8.08
N LEU A 37 12.06 -0.63 -8.29
CA LEU A 37 11.53 -1.63 -9.21
C LEU A 37 11.27 -0.99 -10.56
N TYR A 38 11.58 -1.74 -11.61
CA TYR A 38 11.38 -1.31 -12.99
C TYR A 38 10.32 -2.19 -13.63
N ASP A 39 9.51 -1.59 -14.49
CA ASP A 39 8.57 -2.30 -15.33
C ASP A 39 8.42 -1.59 -16.68
N TYR A 40 7.85 -2.27 -17.66
CA TYR A 40 7.49 -1.71 -18.94
C TYR A 40 5.99 -1.44 -18.98
N LEU A 41 5.58 -0.23 -19.36
CA LEU A 41 4.17 0.13 -19.53
C LEU A 41 3.61 -0.45 -20.84
N THR A 42 3.68 -1.77 -20.97
CA THR A 42 3.00 -2.49 -22.04
C THR A 42 1.50 -2.45 -21.79
N PRO A 43 0.65 -2.37 -22.83
CA PRO A 43 -0.79 -2.23 -22.62
C PRO A 43 -1.49 -3.54 -22.20
N GLN A 44 -0.80 -4.68 -22.25
CA GLN A 44 -1.36 -6.00 -22.01
C GLN A 44 -1.91 -6.19 -20.58
N PRO A 45 -1.18 -5.87 -19.48
CA PRO A 45 -1.70 -6.06 -18.12
C PRO A 45 -2.97 -5.24 -17.87
N SER A 46 -2.99 -3.99 -18.33
CA SER A 46 -4.17 -3.11 -18.25
C SER A 46 -5.35 -3.69 -19.03
N HIS A 47 -5.12 -4.21 -20.23
CA HIS A 47 -6.18 -4.83 -21.04
C HIS A 47 -6.79 -6.06 -20.34
N LEU A 48 -5.95 -6.96 -19.83
CA LEU A 48 -6.41 -8.15 -19.11
C LEU A 48 -7.20 -7.80 -17.84
N LEU A 49 -6.80 -6.74 -17.13
CA LEU A 49 -7.56 -6.22 -15.98
C LEU A 49 -8.94 -5.74 -16.41
N THR A 50 -9.04 -4.93 -17.47
CA THR A 50 -10.33 -4.47 -18.02
C THR A 50 -11.21 -5.63 -18.41
N THR A 51 -10.69 -6.62 -19.13
CA THR A 51 -11.45 -7.80 -19.56
C THR A 51 -11.97 -8.59 -18.36
N THR A 52 -11.13 -8.78 -17.33
CA THR A 52 -11.51 -9.52 -16.11
C THR A 52 -12.60 -8.80 -15.32
N LEU A 53 -12.62 -7.47 -15.35
CA LEU A 53 -13.60 -6.66 -14.62
C LEU A 53 -14.84 -6.28 -15.43
N ALA A 54 -14.88 -6.58 -16.74
CA ALA A 54 -15.93 -6.13 -17.65
C ALA A 54 -17.35 -6.54 -17.19
N ASP A 55 -17.51 -7.77 -16.72
CA ASP A 55 -18.80 -8.29 -16.26
C ASP A 55 -19.28 -7.66 -14.94
N PHE A 56 -18.36 -7.07 -14.17
CA PHE A 56 -18.66 -6.45 -12.87
C PHE A 56 -18.79 -4.92 -12.95
N LEU A 57 -18.16 -4.30 -13.95
CA LEU A 57 -18.08 -2.85 -14.12
C LEU A 57 -18.60 -2.46 -15.50
N PRO A 58 -19.92 -2.27 -15.68
CA PRO A 58 -20.54 -2.10 -16.99
C PRO A 58 -20.02 -0.90 -17.79
N PHE A 59 -19.45 0.11 -17.12
CA PHE A 59 -18.84 1.28 -17.76
C PHE A 59 -17.45 1.01 -18.37
N LEU A 60 -16.83 -0.14 -18.07
CA LEU A 60 -15.56 -0.57 -18.67
C LEU A 60 -15.74 -1.31 -20.00
N SER A 61 -16.99 -1.61 -20.39
CA SER A 61 -17.31 -2.39 -21.58
C SER A 61 -16.70 -1.76 -22.84
N THR A 62 -15.62 -2.36 -23.32
CA THR A 62 -15.03 -2.05 -24.62
C THR A 62 -15.82 -2.80 -25.69
N ASP A 63 -16.27 -2.09 -26.74
CA ASP A 63 -17.11 -2.62 -27.83
C ASP A 63 -16.51 -3.81 -28.63
N VAL A 64 -15.28 -4.27 -28.32
CA VAL A 64 -14.62 -5.38 -29.02
C VAL A 64 -13.68 -6.17 -28.10
N PRO A 65 -14.12 -7.31 -27.52
CA PRO A 65 -13.32 -8.13 -26.62
C PRO A 65 -12.10 -8.81 -27.29
N PHE A 66 -12.03 -8.79 -28.63
CA PHE A 66 -10.99 -9.48 -29.41
C PHE A 66 -9.90 -8.56 -29.96
N ARG A 67 -10.00 -7.24 -29.72
CA ARG A 67 -8.96 -6.32 -30.20
C ARG A 67 -7.78 -6.32 -29.23
N LEU A 68 -6.68 -6.93 -29.64
CA LEU A 68 -5.44 -6.88 -28.89
C LEU A 68 -4.93 -5.43 -28.78
N PRO A 69 -4.42 -5.03 -27.61
CA PRO A 69 -3.86 -3.70 -27.46
C PRO A 69 -2.54 -3.57 -28.23
N SER A 70 -2.20 -2.33 -28.62
CA SER A 70 -0.97 -2.03 -29.36
C SER A 70 -0.22 -0.87 -28.73
N THR A 71 1.11 -0.96 -28.71
CA THR A 71 2.00 0.14 -28.31
C THR A 71 2.14 1.22 -29.39
N SER A 72 1.78 0.93 -30.64
CA SER A 72 1.86 1.90 -31.75
C SER A 72 0.78 2.99 -31.69
N SER A 73 -0.30 2.74 -30.96
CA SER A 73 -1.37 3.71 -30.68
C SER A 73 -1.58 3.80 -29.17
N PRO A 74 -0.62 4.40 -28.44
CA PRO A 74 -0.60 4.33 -27.00
C PRO A 74 -1.75 5.12 -26.39
N VAL A 75 -2.36 4.56 -25.36
CA VAL A 75 -3.38 5.22 -24.54
C VAL A 75 -2.79 5.60 -23.19
N PRO A 76 -3.28 6.67 -22.53
CA PRO A 76 -2.90 6.96 -21.16
C PRO A 76 -3.22 5.77 -20.25
N LEU A 77 -2.33 5.46 -19.30
CA LEU A 77 -2.58 4.48 -18.25
C LEU A 77 -3.87 4.86 -17.50
N PRO A 78 -4.90 4.00 -17.50
CA PRO A 78 -6.14 4.31 -16.80
C PRO A 78 -5.90 4.45 -15.29
N ILE A 79 -6.73 5.28 -14.66
CA ILE A 79 -6.71 5.47 -13.21
C ILE A 79 -6.87 4.10 -12.54
N SER A 80 -6.09 3.86 -11.48
CA SER A 80 -6.07 2.61 -10.71
C SER A 80 -5.46 1.39 -11.40
N HIS A 81 -5.08 1.46 -12.68
CA HIS A 81 -4.45 0.32 -13.37
C HIS A 81 -2.97 0.13 -13.04
N HIS A 82 -2.35 1.06 -12.30
CA HIS A 82 -0.98 0.92 -11.78
C HIS A 82 -0.78 -0.31 -10.88
N LEU A 83 -1.85 -0.90 -10.32
CA LEU A 83 -1.79 -2.10 -9.46
C LEU A 83 -1.36 -3.37 -10.18
N VAL A 84 -1.48 -3.43 -11.51
CA VAL A 84 -1.07 -4.59 -12.31
C VAL A 84 0.32 -4.41 -12.94
N TYR A 85 1.06 -3.39 -12.51
CA TYR A 85 2.45 -3.14 -12.88
C TYR A 85 3.33 -3.17 -11.64
N PHE A 86 4.64 -3.29 -11.86
CA PHE A 86 5.68 -3.40 -10.83
C PHE A 86 5.50 -4.61 -9.90
N PRO A 87 5.38 -5.83 -10.45
CA PRO A 87 5.36 -7.02 -9.61
C PRO A 87 6.66 -7.11 -8.80
N THR A 88 6.55 -7.41 -7.51
CA THR A 88 7.73 -7.56 -6.64
C THR A 88 8.60 -8.71 -7.17
N PRO A 89 9.88 -8.47 -7.55
CA PRO A 89 10.75 -9.49 -8.14
C PRO A 89 11.34 -10.41 -7.06
N THR A 90 10.47 -11.12 -6.35
CA THR A 90 10.83 -11.97 -5.21
C THR A 90 10.55 -13.43 -5.55
N THR A 91 11.53 -14.30 -5.32
CA THR A 91 11.33 -15.74 -5.48
C THR A 91 10.48 -16.31 -4.34
N PRO A 92 9.72 -17.40 -4.55
CA PRO A 92 8.95 -18.02 -3.48
C PRO A 92 9.79 -18.41 -2.26
N SER A 93 11.05 -18.82 -2.47
CA SER A 93 12.00 -19.15 -1.38
C SER A 93 12.45 -17.94 -0.53
N SER A 94 12.27 -16.73 -1.04
CA SER A 94 12.61 -15.48 -0.33
C SER A 94 11.39 -14.80 0.30
N LEU A 95 10.19 -15.37 0.12
CA LEU A 95 8.98 -14.88 0.78
C LEU A 95 8.91 -15.42 2.22
N LEU A 96 8.21 -14.66 3.06
CA LEU A 96 7.81 -15.11 4.38
C LEU A 96 6.73 -16.21 4.29
N PRO A 97 6.47 -16.96 5.37
CA PRO A 97 5.46 -18.02 5.37
C PRO A 97 4.04 -17.56 4.98
N ASP A 98 3.74 -16.27 5.15
CA ASP A 98 2.47 -15.64 4.74
C ASP A 98 2.45 -15.18 3.27
N GLY A 99 3.51 -15.46 2.51
CA GLY A 99 3.66 -15.08 1.10
C GLY A 99 4.06 -13.62 0.86
N THR A 100 4.38 -12.87 1.91
CA THR A 100 4.81 -11.47 1.79
C THR A 100 6.32 -11.32 1.74
N ASP A 101 6.80 -10.17 1.30
CA ASP A 101 8.23 -9.87 1.33
C ASP A 101 8.71 -9.48 2.75
N THR A 102 10.03 -9.58 2.93
CA THR A 102 10.71 -9.25 4.17
C THR A 102 10.94 -7.75 4.36
N LEU A 103 11.00 -6.98 3.27
CA LEU A 103 11.36 -5.57 3.28
C LEU A 103 10.27 -4.67 3.87
N HIS A 104 9.00 -5.05 3.73
CA HIS A 104 7.86 -4.38 4.37
C HIS A 104 7.49 -4.99 5.71
N SER A 105 8.11 -6.12 6.08
CA SER A 105 7.80 -6.81 7.32
C SER A 105 8.50 -6.20 8.53
N PRO A 106 7.78 -5.82 9.60
CA PRO A 106 8.40 -5.59 10.91
C PRO A 106 9.13 -6.82 11.48
N GLY A 107 8.85 -8.03 10.97
CA GLY A 107 9.35 -9.30 11.51
C GLY A 107 8.51 -9.80 12.67
N GLU A 108 8.94 -10.88 13.31
CA GLU A 108 8.30 -11.39 14.52
C GLU A 108 8.27 -10.31 15.62
N PRO A 109 7.18 -10.20 16.40
CA PRO A 109 6.03 -11.12 16.47
C PRO A 109 4.83 -10.71 15.59
N PHE A 110 5.04 -9.79 14.63
CA PHE A 110 3.98 -9.20 13.82
C PHE A 110 3.66 -10.08 12.60
N THR A 111 2.90 -11.14 12.82
CA THR A 111 2.57 -12.14 11.79
C THR A 111 1.32 -11.82 10.98
N ASN A 112 0.46 -10.92 11.47
CA ASN A 112 -0.80 -10.56 10.81
C ASN A 112 -0.69 -9.20 10.12
N ARG A 113 -1.09 -9.15 8.85
CA ARG A 113 -1.11 -7.92 8.05
C ARG A 113 -2.50 -7.65 7.52
N LEU A 114 -2.82 -6.37 7.40
CA LEU A 114 -4.05 -5.90 6.79
C LEU A 114 -3.73 -4.66 5.97
N TRP A 115 -4.26 -4.61 4.76
CA TRP A 115 -4.32 -3.37 4.02
C TRP A 115 -5.47 -2.53 4.59
N ALA A 116 -5.12 -1.49 5.35
CA ALA A 116 -6.11 -0.65 6.02
C ALA A 116 -6.68 0.45 5.10
N GLY A 117 -5.99 0.74 4.00
CA GLY A 117 -6.39 1.74 3.01
C GLY A 117 -5.21 2.20 2.19
N GLY A 118 -5.49 3.11 1.26
CA GLY A 118 -4.50 3.65 0.35
C GLY A 118 -4.98 4.94 -0.30
N HIS A 119 -3.99 5.80 -0.49
CA HIS A 119 -3.97 7.02 -1.27
C HIS A 119 -3.32 7.01 -2.63
N ILE A 120 -3.91 7.60 -3.67
CA ILE A 120 -3.18 7.87 -4.92
C ILE A 120 -3.43 9.31 -5.35
N ARG A 121 -2.38 9.99 -5.78
CA ARG A 121 -2.45 11.31 -6.42
C ARG A 121 -1.88 11.20 -7.82
N PHE A 122 -2.66 11.63 -8.81
CA PHE A 122 -2.24 11.69 -10.20
C PHE A 122 -1.88 13.13 -10.54
N LEU A 123 -0.67 13.34 -11.05
CA LEU A 123 -0.27 14.63 -11.61
C LEU A 123 -0.86 14.73 -13.02
N GLU A 124 -1.82 15.63 -13.24
CA GLU A 124 -2.55 15.72 -14.51
C GLU A 124 -1.66 16.00 -15.71
N GLN A 125 -0.51 16.63 -15.47
CA GLN A 125 0.41 17.07 -16.51
C GLN A 125 1.20 15.92 -17.15
N ASN A 126 1.36 14.77 -16.45
CA ASN A 126 2.21 13.66 -16.88
C ASN A 126 1.53 12.30 -16.67
N LYS A 127 0.40 12.06 -17.35
CA LYS A 127 -0.18 10.72 -17.36
C LYS A 127 0.70 9.80 -18.20
N PRO A 128 1.27 8.73 -17.62
CA PRO A 128 2.14 7.85 -18.37
C PRO A 128 1.35 7.12 -19.45
N LEU A 129 1.97 6.90 -20.61
CA LEU A 129 1.36 6.24 -21.75
C LEU A 129 1.67 4.74 -21.73
N LEU A 130 0.74 3.93 -22.22
CA LEU A 130 0.94 2.49 -22.44
C LEU A 130 1.66 2.23 -23.77
N ASP A 131 2.86 2.78 -23.92
CA ASP A 131 3.69 2.72 -25.13
C ASP A 131 4.84 1.70 -25.03
N GLY A 132 4.92 0.96 -23.93
CA GLY A 132 6.01 0.04 -23.65
C GLY A 132 7.28 0.71 -23.11
N THR A 133 7.24 1.99 -22.76
CA THR A 133 8.36 2.68 -22.10
C THR A 133 8.65 2.06 -20.74
N ARG A 134 9.94 1.96 -20.42
CA ARG A 134 10.40 1.52 -19.09
C ARG A 134 10.19 2.64 -18.08
N VAL A 135 9.51 2.30 -16.99
CA VAL A 135 9.24 3.18 -15.86
C VAL A 135 9.80 2.55 -14.58
N ALA A 136 9.89 3.36 -13.52
CA ALA A 136 10.33 2.91 -12.22
C ALA A 136 9.32 3.32 -11.14
N ILE A 137 9.21 2.48 -10.11
CA ILE A 137 8.56 2.83 -8.85
C ILE A 137 9.64 2.99 -7.78
N VAL A 138 9.49 4.06 -7.00
CA VAL A 138 10.34 4.35 -5.85
C VAL A 138 9.44 4.31 -4.63
N GLU A 139 9.75 3.40 -3.71
CA GLU A 139 8.97 3.19 -2.49
C GLU A 139 9.80 3.55 -1.26
N GLY A 140 9.12 3.94 -0.18
CA GLY A 140 9.73 4.17 1.13
C GLY A 140 8.72 4.03 2.25
N ILE A 141 9.16 3.50 3.39
CA ILE A 141 8.34 3.45 4.61
C ILE A 141 8.45 4.79 5.31
N ARG A 142 7.38 5.61 5.25
CA ARG A 142 7.42 6.98 5.78
C ARG A 142 7.07 7.07 7.26
N SER A 143 6.07 6.32 7.70
CA SER A 143 5.55 6.40 9.07
C SER A 143 5.29 5.00 9.60
N VAL A 144 5.77 4.74 10.81
CA VAL A 144 5.53 3.49 11.53
C VAL A 144 4.86 3.85 12.85
N ARG A 145 3.75 3.19 13.18
CA ARG A 145 3.12 3.34 14.49
C ARG A 145 2.98 1.98 15.14
N VAL A 146 3.59 1.85 16.32
CA VAL A 146 3.49 0.63 17.13
C VAL A 146 2.38 0.82 18.14
N SER A 147 1.36 -0.03 18.07
CA SER A 147 0.26 -0.07 19.02
C SER A 147 0.06 -1.48 19.57
N GLY A 148 -0.21 -1.59 20.87
CA GLY A 148 -0.41 -2.87 21.57
C GLY A 148 0.48 -3.01 22.80
N GLN A 149 0.18 -3.97 23.67
CA GLN A 149 1.07 -4.38 24.77
C GLN A 149 1.92 -5.56 24.30
N ALA A 150 3.18 -5.63 24.76
CA ALA A 150 4.02 -6.81 24.56
C ALA A 150 3.30 -8.04 25.16
N GLY A 151 3.10 -9.08 24.35
CA GLY A 151 2.31 -10.27 24.74
C GLY A 151 0.79 -10.15 24.57
N ALA A 152 0.27 -9.04 24.03
CA ALA A 152 -1.14 -8.86 23.68
C ALA A 152 -1.32 -8.57 22.17
N GLU A 153 -0.54 -9.23 21.31
CA GLU A 153 -0.39 -9.03 19.85
C GLU A 153 -1.63 -9.36 19.01
N LYS A 154 -2.82 -9.25 19.59
CA LYS A 154 -4.07 -9.17 18.86
C LYS A 154 -4.56 -7.72 18.86
N LYS A 155 -3.89 -6.80 18.14
CA LYS A 155 -4.53 -5.55 17.65
C LYS A 155 -3.64 -4.74 16.69
N LYS A 156 -3.96 -4.91 15.41
CA LYS A 156 -3.85 -3.97 14.28
C LYS A 156 -2.74 -2.92 14.33
N SER A 157 -1.71 -3.09 13.49
CA SER A 157 -0.89 -1.98 13.00
C SER A 157 -1.61 -1.28 11.83
N LEU A 158 -1.87 0.01 11.97
CA LEU A 158 -2.40 0.88 10.92
C LEU A 158 -1.22 1.55 10.21
N TRP A 159 -1.10 1.36 8.89
CA TRP A 159 -0.10 2.01 8.05
C TRP A 159 -0.78 3.05 7.16
N GLU A 160 -0.20 4.23 7.09
CA GLU A 160 -0.62 5.32 6.20
C GLU A 160 0.56 5.59 5.24
N SER A 161 0.42 5.18 3.97
CA SER A 161 1.38 5.50 2.91
C SER A 161 0.81 6.62 2.05
N ASN A 162 1.61 7.67 1.83
CA ASN A 162 1.28 8.87 1.09
C ASN A 162 2.52 9.31 0.30
N ASP A 163 2.32 9.52 -1.02
CA ASP A 163 3.26 9.94 -2.09
C ASP A 163 3.96 8.83 -2.89
N ALA A 164 3.36 8.52 -4.05
CA ALA A 164 4.11 8.22 -5.26
C ALA A 164 4.42 9.57 -5.94
N SER A 165 5.67 10.03 -5.82
CA SER A 165 6.18 11.11 -6.65
C SER A 165 6.76 10.48 -7.93
N HIS A 166 6.09 10.67 -9.07
CA HIS A 166 6.68 10.40 -10.37
C HIS A 166 7.26 11.70 -10.94
N MET A 167 8.56 11.65 -11.26
CA MET A 167 9.19 12.53 -12.24
C MET A 167 8.87 12.01 -13.64
#